data_AF-A0A2W7BBR3-F1
#
_entry.id   AF-A0A2W7BBR3-F1
#
_cell.length_a   1.000
_cell.length_b   1.000
_cell.length_c   1.000
_cell.angle_alpha   90.00
_cell.angle_beta   90.00
_cell.angle_gamma   90.00
#
_symmetry.space_group_name_H-M   'P 1'
#
loop_
_entity.id
_entity.type
_entity.pdbx_description
1 polymer ?
#
loop_
_entity_poly.entity_id
_entity_poly.type
_entity_poly.pdbx_seq_one_letter_code
_entity_poly.pdbx_strand_id
1 'polypeptide(L)'
;MSPSHRPRPPRRYGEQPRSVAGRHFIQTQVRTDVYLRIRELMEARNLSASGAVHHLLRERFGLPPLPPFDQPTVSPDSHHG
;
A
#
# COMPACT_ATOMS: atom_id res chain seq x y z
N MET A 1 -19.94 12.00 28.27
CA MET A 1 -19.18 10.82 27.83
C MET A 1 -17.78 11.29 27.43
N SER A 2 -16.76 11.10 28.28
CA SER A 2 -15.39 11.53 27.97
C SER A 2 -14.63 10.41 27.24
N PRO A 3 -13.95 10.70 26.12
CA PRO A 3 -13.13 9.69 25.44
C PRO A 3 -11.89 9.42 26.29
N SER A 4 -11.80 8.22 26.86
CA SER A 4 -10.62 7.76 27.59
C SER A 4 -9.40 7.71 26.66
N HIS A 5 -8.54 8.72 26.75
CA HIS A 5 -7.26 8.77 26.04
C HIS A 5 -6.26 7.87 26.78
N ARG A 6 -6.33 6.55 26.53
CA ARG A 6 -5.28 5.63 26.99
C ARG A 6 -4.07 5.79 26.07
N PRO A 7 -2.86 6.05 26.60
CA PRO A 7 -1.66 6.10 25.77
C PRO A 7 -1.47 4.73 25.11
N ARG A 8 -1.38 4.70 23.79
CA ARG A 8 -1.07 3.46 23.06
C ARG A 8 0.37 3.06 23.42
N PRO A 9 0.60 1.81 23.84
CA PRO A 9 1.96 1.34 24.12
C PRO A 9 2.81 1.40 22.84
N PRO A 10 4.13 1.61 22.98
CA PRO A 10 5.04 1.65 21.85
C PRO A 10 5.05 0.29 21.14
N ARG A 11 4.69 0.29 19.85
CA ARG A 11 4.75 -0.91 19.00
C ARG A 11 6.19 -1.23 18.62
N ARG A 12 6.62 -2.48 18.78
CA ARG A 12 7.93 -2.93 18.29
C ARG A 12 7.92 -3.04 16.77
N TYR A 13 9.04 -2.69 16.15
CA TYR A 13 9.21 -2.85 14.71
C TYR A 13 9.12 -4.35 14.34
N GLY A 14 8.16 -4.70 13.49
CA GLY A 14 7.86 -6.10 13.11
C GLY A 14 6.75 -6.78 13.91
N GLU A 15 6.10 -6.09 14.85
CA GLU A 15 4.97 -6.65 15.58
C GLU A 15 3.73 -6.73 14.67
N GLN A 16 3.39 -7.95 14.25
CA GLN A 16 2.27 -8.21 13.35
C GLN A 16 0.95 -7.90 14.06
N PRO A 17 -0.01 -7.18 13.43
CA PRO A 17 -1.34 -7.02 13.98
C PRO A 17 -1.96 -8.41 14.14
N ARG A 18 -2.33 -8.79 15.38
CA ARG A 18 -3.15 -9.99 15.59
C ARG A 18 -4.47 -9.78 14.86
N SER A 19 -4.60 -10.35 13.67
CA SER A 19 -5.81 -10.17 12.85
C SER A 19 -6.96 -10.88 13.53
N VAL A 20 -8.02 -10.15 13.83
CA VAL A 20 -9.32 -10.73 14.15
C VAL A 20 -9.82 -11.38 12.85
N ALA A 21 -9.86 -12.72 12.82
CA ALA A 21 -10.35 -13.59 11.74
C ALA A 21 -10.13 -13.11 10.28
N GLY A 22 -9.15 -13.70 9.59
CA GLY A 22 -9.13 -13.74 8.11
C GLY A 22 -8.43 -12.60 7.37
N ARG A 23 -7.50 -11.86 8.00
CA ARG A 23 -6.66 -10.86 7.28
C ARG A 23 -5.18 -11.19 7.37
N HIS A 24 -4.58 -11.52 6.22
CA HIS A 24 -3.16 -11.75 6.10
C HIS A 24 -2.44 -10.47 5.67
N PHE A 25 -1.36 -10.13 6.35
CA PHE A 25 -0.54 -8.97 6.04
C PHE A 25 0.88 -9.41 5.72
N ILE A 26 1.40 -8.89 4.60
CA ILE A 26 2.82 -9.00 4.25
C ILE A 26 3.48 -7.68 4.60
N GLN A 27 4.54 -7.75 5.39
CA GLN A 27 5.34 -6.60 5.76
C GLN A 27 6.78 -6.80 5.24
N THR A 28 7.39 -5.74 4.77
CA THR A 28 8.78 -5.75 4.30
C THR A 28 9.48 -4.51 4.81
N GLN A 29 10.75 -4.66 5.19
CA GLN A 29 11.61 -3.55 5.58
C GLN A 29 12.33 -3.03 4.34
N VAL A 30 12.39 -1.72 4.21
CA VAL A 30 13.13 -1.04 3.15
C VAL A 30 14.01 0.02 3.77
N ARG A 31 15.05 0.42 3.04
CA ARG A 31 15.88 1.56 3.45
C ARG A 31 15.04 2.85 3.53
N THR A 32 15.47 3.78 4.37
CA THR A 32 14.77 5.04 4.61
C THR A 32 14.58 5.87 3.34
N ASP A 33 15.58 5.92 2.46
CA ASP A 33 15.49 6.62 1.17
C ASP A 33 14.42 6.02 0.25
N VAL A 34 14.33 4.69 0.20
CA VAL A 34 13.28 3.98 -0.55
C VAL A 34 11.90 4.27 0.03
N TYR A 35 11.77 4.27 1.36
CA TYR A 35 10.51 4.62 2.04
C TYR A 35 10.04 6.03 1.70
N LEU A 36 10.95 7.02 1.75
CA LEU A 36 10.63 8.42 1.43
C LEU A 36 10.17 8.56 -0.02
N ARG A 37 10.84 7.87 -0.96
CA ARG A 37 10.45 7.88 -2.37
C ARG A 37 9.07 7.27 -2.60
N ILE A 38 8.75 6.17 -1.91
CA ILE A 38 7.41 5.57 -1.96
C ILE A 38 6.37 6.56 -1.44
N ARG A 39 6.63 7.23 -0.32
CA ARG A 39 5.73 8.23 0.29
C ARG A 39 5.44 9.40 -0.66
N GLU A 40 6.48 9.96 -1.26
CA GLU A 40 6.36 11.04 -2.24
C GLU A 40 5.46 10.61 -3.43
N LEU A 41 5.67 9.40 -3.94
CA LEU A 41 4.90 8.88 -5.06
C LEU A 41 3.43 8.59 -4.70
N MET A 42 3.18 8.11 -3.48
CA MET A 42 1.82 7.93 -2.97
C MET A 42 1.06 9.26 -2.95
N GLU A 43 1.70 10.32 -2.45
CA GLU A 43 1.10 11.65 -2.35
C GLU A 43 0.91 12.30 -3.73
N ALA A 44 1.93 12.23 -4.59
CA ALA A 44 1.89 12.85 -5.92
C ALA A 44 0.85 12.22 -6.86
N ARG A 45 0.53 10.93 -6.67
CA ARG A 45 -0.31 10.17 -7.61
C ARG A 45 -1.54 9.53 -6.98
N ASN A 46 -1.86 9.86 -5.74
CA ASN A 46 -2.95 9.26 -4.98
C ASN A 46 -2.90 7.72 -5.00
N LEU A 47 -1.71 7.15 -4.79
CA LEU A 47 -1.49 5.70 -4.83
C LEU A 47 -1.44 5.09 -3.44
N SER A 48 -1.91 3.84 -3.33
CA SER A 48 -1.62 3.00 -2.16
C SER A 48 -0.12 2.69 -2.08
N ALA A 49 0.37 2.29 -0.90
CA ALA A 49 1.78 1.89 -0.73
C ALA A 49 2.19 0.75 -1.68
N SER A 50 1.31 -0.25 -1.84
CA SER A 50 1.51 -1.34 -2.81
C SER A 50 1.56 -0.82 -4.25
N GLY A 51 0.64 0.08 -4.62
CA GLY A 51 0.62 0.71 -5.93
C GLY A 51 1.88 1.51 -6.23
N ALA A 52 2.37 2.29 -5.26
CA ALA A 52 3.60 3.07 -5.40
C ALA A 52 4.84 2.19 -5.55
N VAL A 53 4.96 1.11 -4.76
CA VAL A 53 6.07 0.14 -4.91
C VAL A 53 6.02 -0.52 -6.29
N HIS A 54 4.85 -0.98 -6.71
CA HIS A 54 4.68 -1.62 -8.01
C HIS A 54 4.98 -0.64 -9.16
N HIS A 55 4.62 0.64 -9.02
CA HIS A 55 4.96 1.69 -9.98
C HIS A 55 6.47 1.85 -10.15
N LEU A 56 7.24 1.95 -9.05
CA LEU A 56 8.70 2.07 -9.10
C LEU A 56 9.36 0.84 -9.74
N LEU A 57 8.82 -0.35 -9.49
CA LEU A 57 9.30 -1.57 -10.15
C LEU A 57 9.07 -1.50 -11.66
N ARG A 58 7.87 -1.08 -12.09
CA ARG A 58 7.53 -0.95 -13.51
C ARG A 58 8.44 0.05 -14.23
N GLU A 59 8.68 1.20 -13.62
CA GLU A 59 9.61 2.22 -14.14
C GLU A 59 11.01 1.64 -14.34
N ARG A 60 11.54 0.90 -13.35
CA ARG A 60 12.85 0.24 -13.43
C ARG A 60 12.93 -0.79 -14.58
N PHE A 61 11.82 -1.44 -14.91
CA PHE A 61 11.75 -2.43 -15.99
C PHE A 61 11.28 -1.85 -17.33
N GLY A 62 11.13 -0.52 -17.45
CA GLY A 62 10.67 0.13 -18.68
C GLY A 62 9.21 -0.19 -19.03
N LEU A 63 8.42 -0.61 -18.05
CA LEU A 63 7.01 -0.93 -18.22
C LEU A 63 6.13 0.33 -18.08
N PRO A 64 4.98 0.40 -18.78
CA PRO A 64 4.05 1.52 -18.66
C PRO A 64 3.63 1.76 -17.20
N PRO A 65 3.44 3.01 -16.75
CA PRO A 65 3.05 3.30 -15.37
C PRO A 65 1.70 2.67 -15.00
N LEU A 66 1.49 2.40 -13.71
CA LEU A 66 0.17 1.97 -13.24
C LEU A 66 -0.88 3.05 -13.51
N PRO A 67 -2.09 2.66 -13.96
CA PRO A 67 -3.21 3.59 -14.05
C PRO A 67 -3.57 4.14 -12.65
N PRO A 68 -4.11 5.37 -12.57
CA PRO A 68 -4.61 5.94 -11.33
C PRO A 68 -5.63 5.01 -10.67
N PHE A 69 -5.61 4.95 -9.33
CA PHE A 69 -6.50 4.08 -8.55
C PHE A 69 -7.99 4.43 -8.74
N ASP A 70 -8.29 5.68 -9.09
CA ASP A 70 -9.64 6.20 -9.27
C ASP A 70 -10.23 5.90 -10.67
N GLN A 71 -9.46 5.26 -11.55
CA GLN A 71 -10.03 4.83 -12.84
C GLN A 71 -10.97 3.64 -12.59
N PRO A 72 -12.23 3.72 -13.08
CA PRO A 72 -13.10 2.56 -13.08
C PRO A 72 -12.39 1.45 -13.84
N THR A 73 -12.17 0.33 -13.17
CA THR A 73 -11.66 -0.88 -13.80
C THR A 73 -12.71 -1.28 -14.84
N VAL A 74 -12.43 -1.02 -16.12
CA VAL A 74 -13.17 -1.65 -17.19
C VAL A 74 -12.70 -3.10 -17.18
N SER A 75 -13.41 -3.96 -16.44
CA SER A 75 -13.25 -5.40 -16.57
C SER A 75 -13.43 -5.71 -18.06
N PRO A 76 -12.43 -6.29 -18.75
CA PRO A 76 -12.69 -6.85 -20.06
C PRO A 76 -13.73 -7.96 -19.84
N ASP A 77 -14.83 -7.86 -20.56
CA ASP A 77 -15.98 -8.74 -20.45
C ASP A 77 -15.56 -10.20 -20.23
N SER A 78 -15.99 -10.77 -19.10
CA SER A 78 -16.01 -12.22 -18.89
C SER A 78 -17.07 -12.82 -19.81
N HIS A 79 -16.79 -12.88 -21.11
CA HIS A 79 -17.43 -13.84 -22.02
C HIS A 79 -16.80 -15.21 -21.79
N HIS A 80 -17.20 -15.87 -20.70
CA HIS A 80 -17.19 -17.33 -20.64
C HIS A 80 -18.60 -17.80 -20.95
N GLY A 81 -18.76 -18.34 -22.17
CA GLY A 81 -19.90 -19.16 -22.55
C GLY A 81 -19.85 -20.55 -21.92
#